data_AF-A0A971XA71-F1
#
_entry.id   AF-A0A971XA71-F1
#
_cell.length_a   1.000
_cell.length_b   1.000
_cell.length_c   1.000
_cell.angle_alpha   90.00
_cell.angle_beta   90.00
_cell.angle_gamma   90.00
#
_symmetry.space_group_name_H-M   'P 1'
#
loop_
_entity.id
_entity.type
_entity.pdbx_description
1 polymer ?
#
loop_
_entity_poly.entity_id
_entity_poly.type
_entity_poly.pdbx_seq_one_letter_code
_entity_poly.pdbx_strand_id
1 'polypeptide(L)'
;PYGYMKDPEDKYKIIPDEEKSWVVKKIYELYLEGLSTRKIKDYLNENKIITPAQRKLQLTKMDYSNRYTTIKDNPAWNFSSVVDILADEIYTGTYIFSRVDKSLVNGTKEKNRYLPKEDWGRIQYNHEAIISQEVFDKVQVLKATKSFKGKNTDYQWYKHSPLQGFIYCPECGHLLSCQKSTKKRNGKPDKIHRYFRCRYCKNDGVKIIGTNADKVEPLVLEAIKAKVDLSAEIKKCEEQQVNYEELIGNLEAKKLTFYEKYKLGKITRLDFLEEKKNLDKDIEELKHNQKNLPAEQGNVQEENLTRELMEKYIKSIIVRGNEILKIEWK
;
A
#
# COMPACT_ATOMS: atom_id res chain seq x y z
N PRO A 1 18.77 23.10 -18.18
CA PRO A 1 17.46 22.43 -18.08
C PRO A 1 16.78 22.45 -19.46
N TYR A 2 15.73 21.67 -19.71
CA TYR A 2 15.03 21.81 -20.99
C TYR A 2 14.35 23.18 -21.09
N GLY A 3 14.27 23.79 -22.27
CA GLY A 3 13.73 25.14 -22.43
C GLY A 3 14.66 26.27 -21.96
N TYR A 4 15.87 25.96 -21.47
CA TYR A 4 16.93 26.93 -21.18
C TYR A 4 18.22 26.55 -21.89
N MET A 5 19.00 27.54 -22.29
CA MET A 5 20.37 27.39 -22.78
C MET A 5 21.36 28.17 -21.91
N LYS A 6 22.65 27.90 -22.06
CA LYS A 6 23.67 28.74 -21.42
C LYS A 6 23.77 30.06 -22.15
N ASP A 7 23.96 31.14 -21.40
CA ASP A 7 24.25 32.44 -22.00
C ASP A 7 25.58 32.36 -22.78
N PRO A 8 25.61 32.78 -24.07
CA PRO A 8 26.85 32.84 -24.85
C PRO A 8 27.92 33.74 -24.22
N GLU A 9 27.50 34.81 -23.53
CA GLU A 9 28.39 35.82 -22.95
C GLU A 9 28.81 35.47 -21.51
N ASP A 10 27.99 34.70 -20.78
CA ASP A 10 28.26 34.27 -19.40
C ASP A 10 27.98 32.79 -19.17
N LYS A 11 29.04 31.98 -19.11
CA LYS A 11 28.96 30.53 -18.88
C LYS A 11 28.27 30.11 -17.56
N TYR A 12 28.13 31.03 -16.60
CA TYR A 12 27.48 30.78 -15.32
C TYR A 12 25.98 31.12 -15.32
N LYS A 13 25.48 31.79 -16.36
CA LYS A 13 24.07 32.14 -16.51
C LYS A 13 23.35 31.21 -17.48
N ILE A 14 22.04 31.11 -17.28
CA ILE A 14 21.12 30.43 -18.20
C ILE A 14 20.07 31.43 -18.66
N ILE A 15 19.73 31.34 -19.94
CA ILE A 15 18.71 32.16 -20.59
C ILE A 15 17.66 31.23 -21.23
N PRO A 16 16.40 31.67 -21.37
CA PRO A 16 15.37 30.88 -22.06
C PRO A 16 15.81 30.49 -23.46
N ASP A 17 15.57 29.24 -23.82
CA ASP A 17 15.82 28.74 -25.17
C ASP A 17 14.71 29.24 -26.10
N GLU A 18 15.01 30.19 -26.98
CA GLU A 18 14.01 30.80 -27.89
C GLU A 18 13.23 29.74 -28.69
N GLU A 19 13.88 28.67 -29.13
CA GLU A 19 13.24 27.66 -29.98
C GLU A 19 12.38 26.64 -29.21
N LYS A 20 12.66 26.42 -27.91
CA LYS A 20 12.10 25.29 -27.14
C LYS A 20 11.50 25.66 -25.78
N SER A 21 11.66 26.89 -25.31
CA SER A 21 11.03 27.38 -24.08
C SER A 21 9.50 27.29 -24.13
N TRP A 22 8.90 27.49 -25.31
CA TRP A 22 7.45 27.35 -25.52
C TRP A 22 6.92 25.95 -25.18
N VAL A 23 7.73 24.90 -25.34
CA VAL A 23 7.31 23.53 -25.03
C VAL A 23 7.07 23.38 -23.52
N VAL A 24 7.88 24.03 -22.69
CA VAL A 24 7.68 24.04 -21.24
C VAL A 24 6.37 24.74 -20.90
N LYS A 25 6.10 25.93 -21.48
CA LYS A 25 4.82 26.64 -21.33
C LYS A 25 3.65 25.74 -21.72
N LYS A 26 3.76 25.06 -22.85
CA LYS A 26 2.72 24.15 -23.35
C LYS A 26 2.48 22.96 -22.42
N ILE A 27 3.52 22.39 -21.82
CA ILE A 27 3.39 21.30 -20.83
C ILE A 27 2.58 21.76 -19.61
N TYR A 28 2.84 22.96 -19.09
CA TYR A 28 2.10 23.53 -17.97
C TYR A 28 0.64 23.82 -18.35
N GLU A 29 0.40 24.43 -19.52
CA GLU A 29 -0.94 24.68 -20.05
C GLU A 29 -1.77 23.39 -20.17
N LEU A 30 -1.26 22.38 -20.87
CA LEU A 30 -1.98 21.10 -21.06
C LEU A 30 -2.27 20.40 -19.73
N TYR A 31 -1.38 20.54 -18.75
CA TYR A 31 -1.63 19.97 -17.42
C TYR A 31 -2.73 20.71 -16.66
N LEU A 32 -2.78 22.05 -16.77
CA LEU A 32 -3.84 22.88 -16.21
C LEU A 32 -5.19 22.64 -16.89
N GLU A 33 -5.21 22.37 -18.20
CA GLU A 33 -6.39 21.91 -18.96
C GLU A 33 -6.89 20.52 -18.51
N GLY A 34 -6.14 19.83 -17.64
CA GLY A 34 -6.55 18.58 -17.00
C GLY A 34 -5.99 17.33 -17.67
N LEU A 35 -5.13 17.44 -18.68
CA LEU A 35 -4.49 16.27 -19.30
C LEU A 35 -3.58 15.56 -18.28
N SER A 36 -3.53 14.23 -18.37
CA SER A 36 -2.60 13.43 -17.57
C SER A 36 -1.19 13.54 -18.15
N THR A 37 -0.16 13.34 -17.31
CA THR A 37 1.24 13.35 -17.75
C THR A 37 1.53 12.33 -18.86
N ARG A 38 0.76 11.23 -18.92
CA ARG A 38 0.81 10.27 -20.02
C ARG A 38 0.26 10.84 -21.32
N LYS A 39 -0.93 11.46 -21.28
CA LYS A 39 -1.52 12.12 -22.46
C LYS A 39 -0.65 13.26 -22.98
N ILE A 40 -0.06 14.05 -22.08
CA ILE A 40 0.90 15.10 -22.46
C ILE A 40 2.10 14.49 -23.16
N LYS A 41 2.68 13.40 -22.60
CA LYS A 41 3.77 12.67 -23.25
C LYS A 41 3.36 12.12 -24.64
N ASP A 42 2.15 11.59 -24.79
CA ASP A 42 1.63 11.11 -26.08
C ASP A 42 1.54 12.26 -27.08
N TYR A 43 0.94 13.39 -26.68
CA TYR A 43 0.88 14.62 -27.48
C TYR A 43 2.27 15.10 -27.95
N LEU A 44 3.25 15.16 -27.05
CA LEU A 44 4.61 15.60 -27.40
C LEU A 44 5.27 14.67 -28.43
N ASN A 45 5.04 13.35 -28.31
CA ASN A 45 5.57 12.36 -29.24
C ASN A 45 4.85 12.39 -30.60
N GLU A 46 3.52 12.53 -30.61
CA GLU A 46 2.72 12.64 -31.84
C GLU A 46 3.10 13.88 -32.66
N ASN A 47 3.36 15.00 -31.98
CA ASN A 47 3.83 16.23 -32.60
C ASN A 47 5.34 16.22 -32.92
N LYS A 48 6.03 15.08 -32.72
CA LYS A 48 7.47 14.91 -32.98
C LYS A 48 8.35 15.97 -32.30
N ILE A 49 7.95 16.40 -31.10
CA ILE A 49 8.69 17.40 -30.33
C ILE A 49 9.96 16.77 -29.78
N ILE A 50 11.10 17.40 -30.03
CA ILE A 50 12.40 16.89 -29.59
C ILE A 50 12.48 16.74 -28.07
N THR A 51 13.08 15.65 -27.62
CA THR A 51 13.24 15.34 -26.20
C THR A 51 14.31 16.21 -25.54
N PRO A 52 14.30 16.31 -24.18
CA PRO A 52 15.36 17.01 -23.45
C PRO A 52 16.78 16.52 -23.75
N ALA A 53 16.95 15.21 -23.93
CA ALA A 53 18.24 14.63 -24.28
C ALA A 53 18.69 15.05 -25.68
N GLN A 54 17.79 15.01 -26.67
CA GLN A 54 18.08 15.46 -28.04
C GLN A 54 18.39 16.95 -28.11
N ARG A 55 17.62 17.81 -27.42
CA ARG A 55 17.91 19.26 -27.42
C ARG A 55 19.26 19.56 -26.76
N LYS A 56 19.58 18.87 -25.66
CA LYS A 56 20.89 19.00 -25.03
C LYS A 56 22.03 18.62 -25.98
N LEU A 57 21.88 17.53 -26.75
CA LEU A 57 22.84 17.12 -27.76
C LEU A 57 23.03 18.20 -28.85
N GLN A 58 21.94 18.81 -29.34
CA GLN A 58 22.00 19.91 -30.31
C GLN A 58 22.78 21.11 -29.78
N LEU A 59 22.57 21.48 -28.51
CA LEU A 59 23.22 22.64 -27.89
C LEU A 59 24.70 22.39 -27.54
N THR A 60 25.04 21.22 -26.99
CA THR A 60 26.39 20.96 -26.46
C THR A 60 27.29 20.17 -27.40
N LYS A 61 26.75 19.61 -28.50
CA LYS A 61 27.46 18.68 -29.42
C LYS A 61 28.16 17.50 -28.73
N MET A 62 27.80 17.22 -27.47
CA MET A 62 28.34 16.14 -26.66
C MET A 62 27.37 14.97 -26.67
N ASP A 63 27.82 13.81 -27.13
CA ASP A 63 27.02 12.59 -27.11
C ASP A 63 26.79 12.11 -25.67
N TYR A 64 25.52 12.06 -25.28
CA TYR A 64 25.08 11.57 -23.97
C TYR A 64 24.38 10.21 -24.06
N SER A 65 24.47 9.51 -25.19
CA SER A 65 24.01 8.14 -25.40
C SER A 65 24.39 7.21 -24.26
N ASN A 66 25.62 7.28 -23.77
CA ASN A 66 26.11 6.43 -22.68
C ASN A 66 25.50 6.70 -21.29
N ARG A 67 24.78 7.82 -21.07
CA ARG A 67 24.09 8.11 -19.78
C ARG A 67 22.63 7.66 -19.75
N TYR A 68 22.08 7.34 -20.91
CA TYR A 68 20.75 6.77 -21.05
C TYR A 68 20.95 5.40 -21.66
N THR A 69 20.88 4.34 -20.85
CA THR A 69 21.10 2.94 -21.26
C THR A 69 20.22 2.45 -22.41
N THR A 70 19.34 3.29 -22.94
CA THR A 70 18.49 3.07 -24.10
C THR A 70 18.23 4.38 -24.86
N ILE A 71 19.25 5.04 -25.43
CA ILE A 71 18.96 5.80 -26.64
C ILE A 71 18.71 4.77 -27.74
N LYS A 72 17.47 4.26 -27.79
CA LYS A 72 16.96 3.58 -28.97
C LYS A 72 17.09 4.52 -30.17
N ASP A 73 17.15 3.96 -31.38
CA ASP A 73 17.21 4.69 -32.65
C ASP A 73 16.12 5.79 -32.82
N ASN A 74 15.12 5.81 -31.94
CA ASN A 74 14.12 6.86 -31.85
C ASN A 74 13.86 7.29 -30.39
N PRO A 75 14.59 8.30 -29.85
CA PRO A 75 14.37 8.81 -28.49
C PRO A 75 13.02 9.54 -28.40
N ALA A 76 12.14 9.04 -27.53
CA ALA A 76 10.80 9.57 -27.30
C ALA A 76 10.63 10.16 -25.90
N TRP A 77 9.67 11.06 -25.73
CA TRP A 77 9.28 11.58 -24.42
C TRP A 77 8.82 10.44 -23.51
N ASN A 78 9.31 10.46 -22.27
CA ASN A 78 8.84 9.61 -21.19
C ASN A 78 7.90 10.42 -20.27
N PHE A 79 6.91 9.75 -19.67
CA PHE A 79 6.00 10.40 -18.72
C PHE A 79 6.77 10.96 -17.51
N SER A 80 7.87 10.32 -17.10
CA SER A 80 8.73 10.80 -16.01
C SER A 80 9.34 12.17 -16.32
N SER A 81 9.80 12.38 -17.55
CA SER A 81 10.36 13.68 -17.96
C SER A 81 9.34 14.81 -17.86
N VAL A 82 8.06 14.54 -18.18
CA VAL A 82 6.96 15.49 -18.00
C VAL A 82 6.71 15.76 -16.51
N VAL A 83 6.74 14.72 -15.67
CA VAL A 83 6.59 14.86 -14.20
C VAL A 83 7.70 15.73 -13.61
N ASP A 84 8.94 15.52 -14.04
CA ASP A 84 10.11 16.27 -13.58
C ASP A 84 10.01 17.75 -13.98
N ILE A 85 9.62 18.05 -15.23
CA ILE A 85 9.43 19.43 -15.70
C ILE A 85 8.34 20.15 -14.89
N LEU A 86 7.23 19.46 -14.60
CA LEU A 86 6.14 20.00 -13.76
C LEU A 86 6.51 20.07 -12.27
N ALA A 87 7.67 19.58 -11.83
CA ALA A 87 8.09 19.57 -10.43
C ALA A 87 9.25 20.54 -10.13
N ASP A 88 10.01 20.94 -11.14
CA ASP A 88 11.26 21.69 -10.97
C ASP A 88 10.98 23.20 -10.82
N GLU A 89 11.37 23.79 -9.70
CA GLU A 89 11.18 25.23 -9.42
C GLU A 89 12.10 26.09 -10.31
N ILE A 90 13.04 25.49 -11.05
CA ILE A 90 13.90 26.20 -12.01
C ILE A 90 13.12 26.95 -13.08
N TYR A 91 11.89 26.53 -13.39
CA TYR A 91 11.05 27.20 -14.38
C TYR A 91 10.44 28.52 -13.88
N THR A 92 10.48 28.80 -12.57
CA THR A 92 10.02 30.06 -11.97
C THR A 92 11.14 31.09 -11.76
N GLY A 93 12.34 30.82 -12.28
CA GLY A 93 13.51 31.68 -12.07
C GLY A 93 14.27 31.39 -10.77
N THR A 94 13.92 30.30 -10.07
CA THR A 94 14.57 29.90 -8.81
C THR A 94 15.72 28.92 -9.07
N TYR A 95 16.92 29.24 -8.59
CA TYR A 95 18.04 28.30 -8.61
C TYR A 95 18.05 27.44 -7.35
N ILE A 96 18.01 26.11 -7.52
CA ILE A 96 18.03 25.15 -6.42
C ILE A 96 19.40 24.46 -6.34
N PHE A 97 20.01 24.44 -5.16
CA PHE A 97 21.24 23.73 -4.86
C PHE A 97 21.10 22.82 -3.62
N SER A 98 22.14 22.04 -3.31
CA SER A 98 22.16 21.12 -2.16
C SER A 98 21.04 20.06 -2.17
N ARG A 99 20.67 19.52 -3.35
CA ARG A 99 19.66 18.44 -3.45
C ARG A 99 20.12 17.09 -2.90
N VAL A 100 21.44 16.90 -2.77
CA VAL A 100 22.07 15.62 -2.42
C VAL A 100 23.10 15.86 -1.33
N ASP A 101 23.03 15.05 -0.28
CA ASP A 101 24.07 14.99 0.73
C ASP A 101 25.29 14.26 0.16
N LYS A 102 26.42 14.96 0.17
CA LYS A 102 27.73 14.44 -0.27
C LYS A 102 28.67 14.27 0.92
N SER A 103 28.16 14.22 2.15
CA SER A 103 28.95 14.00 3.35
C SER A 103 29.81 12.75 3.20
N LEU A 104 31.12 12.90 3.39
CA LEU A 104 32.05 11.78 3.48
C LEU A 104 32.07 11.32 4.94
N VAL A 105 31.35 10.25 5.27
CA VAL A 105 31.53 9.57 6.56
C VAL A 105 32.57 8.47 6.33
N ASN A 106 33.70 8.53 7.06
CA ASN A 106 34.77 7.51 7.04
C ASN A 106 35.43 7.25 5.67
N GLY A 107 35.72 8.30 4.89
CA GLY A 107 36.55 8.21 3.68
C GLY A 107 35.95 7.40 2.51
N THR A 108 34.74 6.86 2.67
CA THR A 108 34.03 6.10 1.65
C THR A 108 32.85 6.94 1.18
N LYS A 109 32.72 7.15 -0.14
CA LYS A 109 31.56 7.85 -0.71
C LYS A 109 30.31 7.01 -0.43
N GLU A 110 29.51 7.41 0.56
CA GLU A 110 28.17 6.86 0.68
C GLU A 110 27.36 7.19 -0.58
N LYS A 111 26.41 6.32 -0.92
CA LYS A 111 25.53 6.50 -2.09
C LYS A 111 24.79 7.83 -1.92
N ASN A 112 24.99 8.76 -2.87
CA ASN A 112 24.28 10.04 -2.97
C ASN A 112 22.86 9.99 -2.37
N ARG A 113 22.69 10.48 -1.14
CA ARG A 113 21.39 10.51 -0.46
C ARG A 113 20.70 11.82 -0.83
N TYR A 114 19.49 11.74 -1.40
CA TYR A 114 18.70 12.94 -1.64
C TYR A 114 18.24 13.53 -0.30
N LEU A 115 18.50 14.82 -0.11
CA LEU A 115 18.03 15.58 1.05
C LEU A 115 16.52 15.85 0.91
N PRO A 116 15.79 15.95 2.04
CA PRO A 116 14.39 16.37 2.02
C PRO A 116 14.28 17.79 1.42
N LYS A 117 13.12 18.13 0.84
CA LYS A 117 12.97 19.36 0.03
C LYS A 117 13.12 20.65 0.85
N GLU A 118 12.92 20.54 2.14
CA GLU A 118 13.05 21.59 3.15
C GLU A 118 14.51 22.03 3.30
N ASP A 119 15.46 21.10 3.14
CA ASP A 119 16.90 21.35 3.25
C ASP A 119 17.53 21.83 1.93
N TRP A 120 16.73 22.00 0.87
CA TRP A 120 17.23 22.47 -0.42
C TRP A 120 17.47 23.98 -0.37
N GLY A 121 18.69 24.39 -0.73
CA GLY A 121 19.03 25.80 -0.91
C GLY A 121 18.32 26.38 -2.12
N ARG A 122 17.73 27.58 -1.97
CA ARG A 122 16.97 28.28 -3.01
C ARG A 122 17.47 29.71 -3.16
N ILE A 123 17.77 30.11 -4.39
CA ILE A 123 18.07 31.50 -4.77
C ILE A 123 16.97 31.92 -5.74
N GLN A 124 16.08 32.81 -5.27
CA GLN A 124 14.98 33.34 -6.10
C GLN A 124 15.51 34.36 -7.10
N TYR A 125 14.81 34.53 -8.22
CA TYR A 125 15.11 35.53 -9.26
C TYR A 125 16.54 35.44 -9.85
N ASN A 126 17.09 34.24 -9.94
CA ASN A 126 18.45 34.00 -10.45
C ASN A 126 18.54 34.13 -11.99
N HIS A 127 17.49 33.73 -12.70
CA HIS A 127 17.40 33.77 -14.16
C HIS A 127 15.97 34.04 -14.62
N GLU A 128 15.79 34.37 -15.90
CA GLU A 128 14.48 34.70 -16.45
C GLU A 128 13.51 33.51 -16.34
N ALA A 129 12.33 33.77 -15.77
CA ALA A 129 11.33 32.73 -15.53
C ALA A 129 10.55 32.40 -16.81
N ILE A 130 10.48 31.11 -17.18
CA ILE A 130 9.63 30.65 -18.28
C ILE A 130 8.15 30.59 -17.84
N ILE A 131 7.91 30.28 -16.56
CA ILE A 131 6.59 30.10 -15.96
C ILE A 131 6.47 31.03 -14.75
N SER A 132 5.32 31.68 -14.57
CA SER A 132 5.08 32.49 -13.38
C SER A 132 4.93 31.62 -12.13
N GLN A 133 5.31 32.18 -10.96
CA GLN A 133 5.18 31.49 -9.69
C GLN A 133 3.72 31.03 -9.45
N GLU A 134 2.73 31.86 -9.80
CA GLU A 134 1.31 31.53 -9.68
C GLU A 134 0.89 30.29 -10.49
N VAL A 135 1.39 30.16 -11.73
CA VAL A 135 1.09 29.00 -12.58
C VAL A 135 1.73 27.75 -12.00
N PHE A 136 2.97 27.86 -11.50
CA PHE A 136 3.68 26.76 -10.86
C PHE A 136 2.94 26.27 -9.60
N ASP A 137 2.51 27.19 -8.75
CA ASP A 137 1.81 26.87 -7.49
C ASP A 137 0.48 26.17 -7.78
N LYS A 138 -0.30 26.66 -8.76
CA LYS A 138 -1.55 25.99 -9.21
C LYS A 138 -1.29 24.56 -9.67
N VAL A 139 -0.21 24.33 -10.42
CA VAL A 139 0.19 22.97 -10.85
C VAL A 139 0.60 22.10 -9.67
N GLN A 140 1.34 22.62 -8.69
CA GLN A 140 1.73 21.83 -7.50
C GLN A 140 0.49 21.44 -6.67
N VAL A 141 -0.47 22.35 -6.50
CA VAL A 141 -1.74 22.05 -5.82
C VAL A 141 -2.49 20.93 -6.56
N LEU A 142 -2.66 21.04 -7.88
CA LEU A 142 -3.31 20.00 -8.69
C LEU A 142 -2.59 18.66 -8.61
N LYS A 143 -1.24 18.67 -8.61
CA LYS A 143 -0.44 17.46 -8.43
C LYS A 143 -0.67 16.86 -7.05
N ALA A 144 -0.73 17.65 -5.99
CA ALA A 144 -0.99 17.18 -4.64
C ALA A 144 -2.39 16.57 -4.50
N THR A 145 -3.40 17.14 -5.17
CA THR A 145 -4.77 16.59 -5.21
C THR A 145 -4.86 15.29 -6.01
N LYS A 146 -4.14 15.21 -7.14
CA LYS A 146 -4.05 13.99 -7.95
C LYS A 146 -3.11 12.93 -7.36
N SER A 147 -2.28 13.29 -6.38
CA SER A 147 -1.38 12.36 -5.70
C SER A 147 -2.14 11.57 -4.66
N PHE A 148 -2.10 10.25 -4.77
CA PHE A 148 -2.74 9.36 -3.83
C PHE A 148 -2.01 9.39 -2.49
N LYS A 149 -2.69 9.84 -1.43
CA LYS A 149 -2.13 9.96 -0.07
C LYS A 149 -2.45 8.76 0.85
N GLY A 150 -3.12 7.74 0.34
CA GLY A 150 -3.47 6.55 1.14
C GLY A 150 -2.29 5.61 1.36
N LYS A 151 -2.42 4.70 2.33
CA LYS A 151 -1.53 3.54 2.43
C LYS A 151 -1.70 2.69 1.16
N ASN A 152 -0.69 1.90 0.80
CA ASN A 152 -0.77 1.00 -0.37
C ASN A 152 -2.05 0.13 -0.36
N THR A 153 -2.57 -0.15 0.83
CA THR A 153 -3.81 -0.89 1.13
C THR A 153 -5.12 -0.22 0.75
N ASP A 154 -5.13 1.10 0.54
CA ASP A 154 -6.34 1.91 0.38
C ASP A 154 -6.75 2.04 -1.11
N TYR A 155 -5.93 1.51 -2.01
CA TYR A 155 -6.22 1.49 -3.43
C TYR A 155 -7.41 0.56 -3.75
N GLN A 156 -8.35 0.99 -4.58
CA GLN A 156 -9.50 0.16 -5.00
C GLN A 156 -9.09 -1.18 -5.66
N TRP A 157 -7.93 -1.26 -6.31
CA TRP A 157 -7.40 -2.49 -6.91
C TRP A 157 -6.86 -3.49 -5.88
N TYR A 158 -6.78 -3.14 -4.59
CA TYR A 158 -6.48 -4.07 -3.47
C TYR A 158 -7.67 -4.93 -3.05
N LYS A 159 -8.89 -4.62 -3.51
CA LYS A 159 -10.09 -5.40 -3.18
C LYS A 159 -10.22 -6.70 -3.98
N HIS A 160 -9.23 -7.04 -4.82
CA HIS A 160 -9.32 -8.21 -5.68
C HIS A 160 -8.95 -9.51 -4.97
N SER A 161 -8.12 -9.47 -3.92
CA SER A 161 -7.74 -10.66 -3.15
C SER A 161 -7.27 -10.28 -1.73
N PRO A 162 -7.60 -11.07 -0.69
CA PRO A 162 -7.09 -10.91 0.67
C PRO A 162 -5.56 -11.01 0.77
N LEU A 163 -4.92 -11.72 -0.16
CA LEU A 163 -3.46 -11.91 -0.17
C LEU A 163 -2.68 -10.68 -0.67
N GLN A 164 -3.39 -9.71 -1.21
CA GLN A 164 -2.77 -8.53 -1.80
C GLN A 164 -2.15 -7.65 -0.71
N GLY A 165 -0.86 -7.33 -0.86
CA GLY A 165 -0.08 -6.68 0.21
C GLY A 165 0.82 -7.62 0.99
N PHE A 166 0.61 -8.93 0.87
CA PHE A 166 1.40 -9.94 1.57
C PHE A 166 2.27 -10.78 0.63
N ILE A 167 1.95 -10.84 -0.67
CA ILE A 167 2.70 -11.67 -1.61
C ILE A 167 3.87 -10.92 -2.27
N TYR A 168 5.05 -11.55 -2.26
CA TYR A 168 6.31 -11.07 -2.82
C TYR A 168 6.84 -11.98 -3.94
N CYS A 169 7.54 -11.37 -4.89
CA CYS A 169 8.22 -12.06 -5.97
C CYS A 169 9.52 -12.71 -5.46
N PRO A 170 9.77 -14.00 -5.75
CA PRO A 170 11.00 -14.68 -5.34
C PRO A 170 12.24 -14.14 -6.05
N GLU A 171 12.10 -13.63 -7.28
CA GLU A 171 13.25 -13.18 -8.09
C GLU A 171 13.73 -11.78 -7.70
N CYS A 172 12.80 -10.85 -7.45
CA CYS A 172 13.14 -9.44 -7.24
C CYS A 172 12.74 -8.90 -5.86
N GLY A 173 12.10 -9.71 -5.01
CA GLY A 173 11.65 -9.30 -3.67
C GLY A 173 10.59 -8.20 -3.66
N HIS A 174 10.02 -7.83 -4.82
CA HIS A 174 8.98 -6.81 -4.88
C HIS A 174 7.59 -7.41 -4.71
N LEU A 175 6.66 -6.60 -4.22
CA LEU A 175 5.27 -6.98 -4.03
C LEU A 175 4.59 -7.34 -5.37
N LEU A 176 3.84 -8.44 -5.40
CA LEU A 176 3.04 -8.82 -6.56
C LEU A 176 1.75 -8.02 -6.62
N SER A 177 1.39 -7.57 -7.84
CA SER A 177 0.11 -6.89 -8.09
C SER A 177 -0.96 -7.89 -8.55
N CYS A 178 -2.16 -7.82 -7.96
CA CYS A 178 -3.30 -8.61 -8.43
C CYS A 178 -3.94 -7.93 -9.64
N GLN A 179 -4.13 -8.68 -10.72
CA GLN A 179 -4.80 -8.20 -11.93
C GLN A 179 -6.05 -9.05 -12.19
N LYS A 180 -7.18 -8.36 -12.36
CA LYS A 180 -8.47 -8.96 -12.74
C LYS A 180 -8.59 -8.97 -14.26
N SER A 181 -8.89 -10.12 -14.85
CA SER A 181 -9.23 -10.28 -16.26
C SER A 181 -10.63 -10.85 -16.37
N THR A 182 -11.50 -10.17 -17.11
CA THR A 182 -12.89 -10.62 -17.34
C THR A 182 -13.00 -11.16 -18.75
N LYS A 183 -13.36 -12.44 -18.89
CA LYS A 183 -13.64 -13.08 -20.17
C LYS A 183 -15.15 -13.13 -20.39
N LYS A 184 -15.63 -12.29 -21.32
CA LYS A 184 -17.02 -12.31 -21.77
C LYS A 184 -17.33 -13.63 -22.46
N ARG A 185 -18.49 -14.22 -22.16
CA ARG A 185 -18.98 -15.45 -22.79
C ARG A 185 -20.39 -15.22 -23.31
N ASN A 186 -20.62 -15.50 -24.58
CA ASN A 186 -21.96 -15.35 -25.18
C ASN A 186 -22.94 -16.30 -24.46
N GLY A 187 -24.01 -15.73 -23.89
CA GLY A 187 -25.07 -16.47 -23.21
C GLY A 187 -24.69 -17.10 -21.86
N LYS A 188 -23.54 -16.76 -21.27
CA LYS A 188 -23.10 -17.24 -19.95
C LYS A 188 -22.56 -16.09 -19.09
N PRO A 189 -22.59 -16.19 -17.75
CA PRO A 189 -21.99 -15.17 -16.89
C PRO A 189 -20.51 -15.00 -17.21
N ASP A 190 -20.06 -13.74 -17.14
CA ASP A 190 -18.68 -13.35 -17.36
C ASP A 190 -17.74 -14.12 -16.43
N LYS A 191 -16.71 -14.76 -16.99
CA LYS A 191 -15.72 -15.48 -16.18
C LYS A 191 -14.63 -14.50 -15.74
N ILE A 192 -14.55 -14.27 -14.43
CA ILE A 192 -13.52 -13.44 -13.81
C ILE A 192 -12.33 -14.35 -13.45
N HIS A 193 -11.13 -13.92 -13.85
CA HIS A 193 -9.88 -14.56 -13.49
C HIS A 193 -8.98 -13.57 -12.74
N ARG A 194 -8.38 -14.00 -11.63
CA ARG A 194 -7.51 -13.18 -10.78
C ARG A 194 -6.09 -13.74 -10.79
N TYR A 195 -5.12 -12.93 -11.20
CA TYR A 195 -3.71 -13.35 -11.26
C TYR A 195 -2.79 -12.35 -10.57
N PHE A 196 -1.85 -12.85 -9.76
CA PHE A 196 -0.73 -12.07 -9.27
C PHE A 196 0.42 -12.08 -10.28
N ARG A 197 0.94 -10.88 -10.57
CA ARG A 197 2.08 -10.69 -11.47
C ARG A 197 3.05 -9.66 -10.91
N CYS A 198 4.34 -9.92 -11.11
CA CYS A 198 5.40 -8.98 -10.78
C CYS A 198 5.48 -7.90 -11.86
N ARG A 199 5.38 -6.63 -11.47
CA ARG A 199 5.48 -5.50 -12.40
C ARG A 199 6.92 -5.27 -12.88
N TYR A 200 7.89 -5.44 -11.98
CA TYR A 200 9.31 -5.16 -12.25
C TYR A 200 9.90 -6.19 -13.19
N CYS A 201 9.85 -7.48 -12.82
CA CYS A 201 10.32 -8.56 -13.68
C CYS A 201 9.63 -8.58 -15.07
N LYS A 202 8.39 -8.09 -15.19
CA LYS A 202 7.69 -7.98 -16.47
C LYS A 202 8.31 -6.91 -17.35
N ASN A 203 8.70 -5.79 -16.76
CA ASN A 203 9.35 -4.69 -17.47
C ASN A 203 10.79 -5.05 -17.85
N ASP A 204 11.46 -5.88 -17.05
CA ASP A 204 12.83 -6.34 -17.30
C ASP A 204 12.91 -7.52 -18.29
N GLY A 205 11.78 -7.94 -18.86
CA GLY A 205 11.73 -9.03 -19.83
C GLY A 205 11.90 -10.44 -19.25
N VAL A 206 11.91 -10.58 -17.92
CA VAL A 206 12.00 -11.87 -17.24
C VAL A 206 10.68 -12.62 -17.41
N LYS A 207 10.76 -13.92 -17.77
CA LYS A 207 9.59 -14.79 -17.92
C LYS A 207 8.95 -15.06 -16.56
N ILE A 208 7.90 -14.30 -16.23
CA ILE A 208 7.13 -14.51 -15.00
C ILE A 208 6.00 -15.51 -15.23
N ILE A 209 5.92 -16.52 -14.37
CA ILE A 209 4.74 -17.38 -14.26
C ILE A 209 3.71 -16.65 -13.41
N GLY A 210 2.54 -16.38 -13.98
CA GLY A 210 1.43 -15.76 -13.24
C GLY A 210 0.86 -16.72 -12.19
N THR A 211 0.67 -16.23 -10.98
CA THR A 211 0.07 -16.97 -9.87
C THR A 211 -1.44 -16.77 -9.88
N ASN A 212 -2.24 -17.84 -9.88
CA ASN A 212 -3.69 -17.72 -9.79
C ASN A 212 -4.13 -17.50 -8.34
N ALA A 213 -4.81 -16.39 -8.07
CA ALA A 213 -5.30 -16.08 -6.71
C ALA A 213 -6.27 -17.15 -6.20
N ASP A 214 -7.17 -17.65 -7.05
CA ASP A 214 -8.19 -18.64 -6.68
C ASP A 214 -7.57 -19.99 -6.26
N LYS A 215 -6.32 -20.26 -6.66
CA LYS A 215 -5.59 -21.48 -6.28
C LYS A 215 -4.72 -21.30 -5.04
N VAL A 216 -4.18 -20.10 -4.82
CA VAL A 216 -3.27 -19.84 -3.71
C VAL A 216 -4.01 -19.43 -2.44
N GLU A 217 -5.16 -18.77 -2.56
CA GLU A 217 -6.00 -18.40 -1.41
C GLU A 217 -6.35 -19.60 -0.51
N PRO A 218 -6.84 -20.75 -1.04
CA PRO A 218 -7.12 -21.93 -0.23
C PRO A 218 -5.86 -22.53 0.42
N LEU A 219 -4.74 -22.59 -0.30
CA LEU A 219 -3.48 -23.13 0.23
C LEU A 219 -2.94 -22.31 1.41
N VAL A 220 -3.08 -20.99 1.34
CA VAL A 220 -2.70 -20.10 2.45
C VAL A 220 -3.66 -20.29 3.62
N LEU A 221 -4.96 -20.42 3.36
CA LEU A 221 -5.94 -20.68 4.42
C LEU A 221 -5.66 -22.01 5.13
N GLU A 222 -5.35 -23.07 4.40
CA GLU A 222 -4.95 -24.36 4.96
C GLU A 222 -3.67 -24.24 5.80
N ALA A 223 -2.67 -23.49 5.33
CA ALA A 223 -1.46 -23.24 6.11
C ALA A 223 -1.72 -22.46 7.40
N ILE A 224 -2.61 -21.45 7.35
CA ILE A 224 -3.04 -20.71 8.55
C ILE A 224 -3.77 -21.67 9.49
N LYS A 225 -4.73 -22.46 9.00
CA LYS A 225 -5.47 -23.44 9.79
C LYS A 225 -4.53 -24.44 10.46
N ALA A 226 -3.58 -25.02 9.74
CA ALA A 226 -2.60 -25.96 10.28
C ALA A 226 -1.69 -25.33 11.35
N LYS A 227 -1.38 -24.03 11.24
CA LYS A 227 -0.61 -23.31 12.25
C LYS A 227 -1.45 -22.90 13.46
N VAL A 228 -2.71 -22.51 13.23
CA VAL A 228 -3.70 -22.20 14.26
C VAL A 228 -4.16 -23.47 14.99
N ASP A 229 -4.01 -24.64 14.36
CA ASP A 229 -4.18 -25.98 14.96
C ASP A 229 -3.15 -26.33 16.05
N LEU A 230 -2.44 -25.32 16.57
CA LEU A 230 -1.95 -25.23 17.95
C LEU A 230 -3.14 -25.15 18.93
N SER A 231 -3.98 -26.18 18.87
CA SER A 231 -5.00 -26.62 19.82
C SER A 231 -4.63 -26.57 21.32
N ALA A 232 -3.41 -26.16 21.69
CA ALA A 232 -2.97 -25.93 23.06
C ALA A 232 -3.51 -24.63 23.68
N GLU A 233 -3.72 -23.57 22.89
CA GLU A 233 -4.30 -22.31 23.40
C GLU A 233 -5.82 -22.39 23.49
N ILE A 234 -6.47 -23.07 22.54
CA ILE A 234 -7.91 -23.34 22.58
C ILE A 234 -8.24 -24.35 23.69
N LYS A 235 -7.48 -25.45 23.84
CA LYS A 235 -7.64 -26.35 24.99
C LYS A 235 -7.34 -25.68 26.33
N LYS A 236 -6.32 -24.84 26.43
CA LYS A 236 -6.09 -24.05 27.66
C LYS A 236 -7.24 -23.10 27.95
N CYS A 237 -7.85 -22.49 26.95
CA CYS A 237 -9.01 -21.63 27.14
C CYS A 237 -10.29 -22.42 27.46
N GLU A 238 -10.49 -23.60 26.88
CA GLU A 238 -11.58 -24.53 27.20
C GLU A 238 -11.41 -25.13 28.61
N GLU A 239 -10.18 -25.45 29.03
CA GLU A 239 -9.85 -25.89 30.41
C GLU A 239 -9.93 -24.74 31.43
N GLN A 240 -9.71 -23.48 30.99
CA GLN A 240 -9.90 -22.27 31.80
C GLN A 240 -11.33 -21.74 31.79
N GLN A 241 -12.21 -22.30 30.95
CA GLN A 241 -13.63 -21.98 30.96
C GLN A 241 -14.22 -22.69 32.18
N VAL A 242 -14.28 -21.94 33.29
CA VAL A 242 -14.97 -22.35 34.52
C VAL A 242 -16.32 -22.99 34.14
N ASN A 243 -16.57 -24.22 34.58
CA ASN A 243 -17.81 -24.94 34.27
C ASN A 243 -19.00 -24.26 34.99
N TYR A 244 -19.53 -23.21 34.37
CA TYR A 244 -20.67 -22.44 34.89
C TYR A 244 -21.88 -23.34 35.12
N GLU A 245 -22.06 -24.43 34.35
CA GLU A 245 -23.14 -25.39 34.55
C GLU A 245 -22.99 -26.16 35.87
N GLU A 246 -21.77 -26.56 36.24
CA GLU A 246 -21.50 -27.24 37.52
C GLU A 246 -21.68 -26.29 38.72
N LEU A 247 -21.25 -25.03 38.59
CA LEU A 247 -21.47 -24.01 39.62
C LEU A 247 -22.96 -23.69 39.81
N ILE A 248 -23.71 -23.54 38.71
CA ILE A 248 -25.16 -23.34 38.75
C ILE A 248 -25.84 -24.56 39.38
N GLY A 249 -25.46 -25.78 38.97
CA GLY A 249 -25.99 -27.03 39.55
C GLY A 249 -25.73 -27.15 41.06
N ASN A 250 -24.54 -26.75 41.53
CA ASN A 250 -24.20 -26.74 42.95
C ASN A 250 -25.02 -25.72 43.75
N LEU A 251 -25.29 -24.53 43.18
CA LEU A 251 -26.15 -23.52 43.81
C LEU A 251 -27.62 -23.96 43.84
N GLU A 252 -28.10 -24.61 42.79
CA GLU A 252 -29.44 -25.20 42.74
C GLU A 252 -29.60 -26.33 43.76
N ALA A 253 -28.59 -27.18 43.92
CA ALA A 253 -28.55 -28.21 44.97
C ALA A 253 -28.57 -27.59 46.38
N LYS A 254 -27.79 -26.51 46.62
CA LYS A 254 -27.85 -25.77 47.89
C LYS A 254 -29.25 -25.24 48.17
N LYS A 255 -29.93 -24.66 47.18
CA LYS A 255 -31.31 -24.18 47.31
C LYS A 255 -32.27 -25.29 47.72
N LEU A 256 -32.09 -26.51 47.20
CA LEU A 256 -32.86 -27.69 47.60
C LEU A 256 -32.58 -28.08 49.06
N THR A 257 -31.31 -28.10 49.49
CA THR A 257 -30.96 -28.43 50.89
C THR A 257 -31.51 -27.41 51.90
N PHE A 258 -31.53 -26.12 51.56
CA PHE A 258 -32.14 -25.10 52.41
C PHE A 258 -33.66 -25.26 52.49
N TYR A 259 -34.31 -25.63 51.39
CA TYR A 259 -35.74 -25.96 51.39
C TYR A 259 -36.07 -27.17 52.27
N GLU A 260 -35.24 -28.22 52.24
CA GLU A 260 -35.37 -29.37 53.12
C GLU A 260 -35.19 -29.00 54.60
N LYS A 261 -34.19 -28.16 54.93
CA LYS A 261 -33.98 -27.66 56.30
C LYS A 261 -35.16 -26.83 56.82
N TYR A 262 -35.77 -26.01 55.96
CA TYR A 262 -37.01 -25.27 56.28
C TYR A 262 -38.18 -26.20 56.54
N LYS A 263 -38.38 -27.21 55.67
CA LYS A 263 -39.46 -28.19 55.81
C LYS A 263 -39.32 -29.05 57.09
N LEU A 264 -38.09 -29.29 57.53
CA LEU A 264 -37.77 -29.97 58.78
C LEU A 264 -37.81 -29.04 60.03
N GLY A 265 -38.17 -27.77 59.87
CA GLY A 265 -38.31 -26.80 60.97
C GLY A 265 -36.99 -26.34 61.60
N LYS A 266 -35.85 -26.58 60.94
CA LYS A 266 -34.52 -26.25 61.47
C LYS A 266 -34.12 -24.78 61.24
N ILE A 267 -34.83 -24.08 60.37
CA ILE A 267 -34.62 -22.65 60.03
C ILE A 267 -35.97 -21.94 59.95
N THR A 268 -35.97 -20.63 60.21
CA THR A 268 -37.22 -19.86 60.13
C THR A 268 -37.57 -19.51 58.68
N ARG A 269 -38.83 -19.13 58.45
CA ARG A 269 -39.32 -18.75 57.11
C ARG A 269 -38.59 -17.53 56.57
N LEU A 270 -38.21 -16.59 57.44
CA LEU A 270 -37.51 -15.37 57.04
C LEU A 270 -36.08 -15.69 56.59
N ASP A 271 -35.35 -16.50 57.35
CA ASP A 271 -33.98 -16.92 57.01
C ASP A 271 -33.94 -17.68 55.68
N PHE A 272 -34.93 -18.54 55.41
CA PHE A 272 -35.04 -19.25 54.13
C PHE A 272 -35.27 -18.30 52.94
N LEU A 273 -36.10 -17.27 53.12
CA LEU A 273 -36.41 -16.32 52.04
C LEU A 273 -35.20 -15.44 51.70
N GLU A 274 -34.40 -15.07 52.69
CA GLU A 274 -33.18 -14.28 52.51
C GLU A 274 -32.10 -15.09 51.78
N GLU A 275 -31.82 -16.33 52.22
CA GLU A 275 -30.86 -17.22 51.56
C GLU A 275 -31.28 -17.59 50.14
N LYS A 276 -32.59 -17.83 49.91
CA LYS A 276 -33.12 -18.08 48.56
C LYS A 276 -32.85 -16.91 47.62
N LYS A 277 -33.05 -15.67 48.11
CA LYS A 277 -32.85 -14.45 47.31
C LYS A 277 -31.38 -14.25 46.95
N ASN A 278 -30.46 -14.53 47.86
CA ASN A 278 -29.02 -14.45 47.60
C ASN A 278 -28.59 -15.49 46.56
N LEU A 279 -29.01 -16.75 46.72
CA LEU A 279 -28.70 -17.81 45.76
C LEU A 279 -29.29 -17.55 44.37
N ASP A 280 -30.51 -17.00 44.28
CA ASP A 280 -31.12 -16.65 43.00
C ASP A 280 -30.35 -15.52 42.29
N LYS A 281 -29.84 -14.55 43.05
CA LYS A 281 -29.00 -13.46 42.52
C LYS A 281 -27.66 -13.99 41.99
N ASP A 282 -27.00 -14.87 42.73
CA ASP A 282 -25.73 -15.48 42.30
C ASP A 282 -25.90 -16.31 41.02
N ILE A 283 -27.02 -17.03 40.89
CA ILE A 283 -27.36 -17.79 39.67
C ILE A 283 -27.58 -16.84 38.47
N GLU A 284 -28.27 -15.72 38.66
CA GLU A 284 -28.49 -14.72 37.61
C GLU A 284 -27.18 -14.07 37.15
N GLU A 285 -26.29 -13.72 38.09
CA GLU A 285 -24.96 -13.16 37.79
C GLU A 285 -24.11 -14.16 36.98
N LEU A 286 -24.10 -15.44 37.37
CA LEU A 286 -23.38 -16.48 36.63
C LEU A 286 -23.95 -16.71 35.22
N LYS A 287 -25.29 -16.71 35.05
CA LYS A 287 -25.95 -16.83 33.74
C LYS A 287 -25.67 -15.62 32.84
N HIS A 288 -25.64 -14.43 33.42
CA HIS A 288 -25.29 -13.20 32.69
C HIS A 288 -23.82 -13.22 32.24
N ASN A 289 -22.92 -13.67 33.11
CA ASN A 289 -21.50 -13.81 32.79
C ASN A 289 -21.25 -14.89 31.73
N GLN A 290 -21.96 -16.02 31.77
CA GLN A 290 -21.94 -17.04 30.72
C GLN A 290 -22.36 -16.48 29.35
N LYS A 291 -23.36 -15.59 29.33
CA LYS A 291 -23.87 -14.96 28.08
C LYS A 291 -22.97 -13.86 27.54
N ASN A 292 -22.18 -13.22 28.40
CA ASN A 292 -21.28 -12.12 28.06
C ASN A 292 -19.80 -12.53 27.94
N LEU A 293 -19.49 -13.83 28.04
CA LEU A 293 -18.18 -14.32 27.61
C LEU A 293 -17.96 -13.86 26.16
N PRO A 294 -16.79 -13.28 25.83
CA PRO A 294 -16.61 -12.60 24.58
C PRO A 294 -16.95 -13.53 23.42
N ALA A 295 -17.78 -13.05 22.50
CA ALA A 295 -17.85 -13.52 21.12
C ALA A 295 -16.53 -13.24 20.36
N GLU A 296 -15.39 -13.38 21.03
CA GLU A 296 -14.04 -13.49 20.48
C GLU A 296 -13.68 -14.96 20.25
N GLN A 297 -14.69 -15.78 19.95
CA GLN A 297 -14.46 -16.93 19.11
C GLN A 297 -13.95 -16.38 17.79
N GLY A 298 -12.64 -16.42 17.61
CA GLY A 298 -12.02 -16.33 16.30
C GLY A 298 -12.77 -17.33 15.42
N ASN A 299 -13.63 -16.80 14.57
CA ASN A 299 -14.51 -17.58 13.73
C ASN A 299 -13.65 -18.18 12.61
N VAL A 300 -12.85 -19.19 12.93
CA VAL A 300 -12.14 -20.03 11.94
C VAL A 300 -13.12 -21.04 11.33
N GLN A 301 -14.42 -20.68 11.28
CA GLN A 301 -15.41 -21.31 10.41
C GLN A 301 -15.57 -20.57 9.08
N GLU A 302 -14.79 -19.52 8.82
CA GLU A 302 -14.80 -18.91 7.49
C GLU A 302 -14.26 -19.89 6.44
N GLU A 303 -15.12 -20.30 5.52
CA GLU A 303 -14.78 -21.13 4.35
C GLU A 303 -13.79 -20.42 3.41
N ASN A 304 -13.68 -19.09 3.53
CA ASN A 304 -12.87 -18.25 2.66
C ASN A 304 -11.79 -17.50 3.45
N LEU A 305 -10.64 -17.32 2.82
CA LEU A 305 -9.56 -16.51 3.38
C LEU A 305 -10.02 -15.06 3.53
N THR A 306 -9.96 -14.52 4.75
CA THR A 306 -10.24 -13.11 5.01
C THR A 306 -8.97 -12.32 5.28
N ARG A 307 -9.08 -11.01 5.09
CA ARG A 307 -7.95 -10.10 5.27
C ARG A 307 -7.54 -9.96 6.73
N GLU A 308 -8.49 -10.08 7.65
CA GLU A 308 -8.24 -10.02 9.09
C GLU A 308 -7.32 -11.17 9.54
N LEU A 309 -7.54 -12.38 9.02
CA LEU A 309 -6.66 -13.53 9.24
C LEU A 309 -5.24 -13.27 8.71
N MET A 310 -5.12 -12.68 7.52
CA MET A 310 -3.82 -12.31 6.94
C MET A 310 -3.08 -11.27 7.80
N GLU A 311 -3.78 -10.21 8.22
CA GLU A 311 -3.22 -9.15 9.05
C GLU A 311 -2.84 -9.65 10.45
N LYS A 312 -3.53 -10.65 10.99
CA LYS A 312 -3.21 -11.23 12.30
C LYS A 312 -1.98 -12.14 12.25
N TYR A 313 -1.90 -13.06 11.28
CA TYR A 313 -0.92 -14.16 11.33
C TYR A 313 0.26 -14.04 10.36
N ILE A 314 0.14 -13.27 9.29
CA ILE A 314 1.10 -13.30 8.17
C ILE A 314 1.82 -11.97 8.01
N LYS A 315 3.14 -12.04 7.87
CA LYS A 315 4.02 -10.90 7.58
C LYS A 315 4.30 -10.80 6.08
N SER A 316 4.70 -11.91 5.45
CA SER A 316 4.97 -11.97 4.02
C SER A 316 4.80 -13.39 3.48
N ILE A 317 4.52 -13.53 2.18
CA ILE A 317 4.43 -14.80 1.47
C ILE A 317 5.24 -14.70 0.19
N ILE A 318 6.12 -15.66 -0.06
CA ILE A 318 6.86 -15.78 -1.31
C ILE A 318 6.23 -16.91 -2.12
N VAL A 319 5.83 -16.61 -3.36
CA VAL A 319 5.15 -17.57 -4.26
C VAL A 319 5.83 -17.64 -5.61
N ARG A 320 5.84 -18.83 -6.22
CA ARG A 320 6.27 -19.04 -7.60
C ARG A 320 5.20 -19.85 -8.34
N GLY A 321 4.57 -19.26 -9.34
CA GLY A 321 3.42 -19.91 -9.98
C GLY A 321 2.30 -20.14 -8.97
N ASN A 322 1.75 -21.35 -8.85
CA ASN A 322 0.69 -21.65 -7.87
C ASN A 322 1.23 -22.30 -6.59
N GLU A 323 2.55 -22.29 -6.38
CA GLU A 323 3.21 -22.91 -5.23
C GLU A 323 3.69 -21.83 -4.24
N ILE A 324 3.47 -22.10 -2.96
CA ILE A 324 3.97 -21.29 -1.86
C ILE A 324 5.38 -21.77 -1.53
N LEU A 325 6.37 -20.90 -1.69
CA LEU A 325 7.77 -21.23 -1.39
C LEU A 325 8.09 -20.99 0.08
N LYS A 326 7.58 -19.89 0.63
CA LYS A 326 7.85 -19.48 2.00
C LYS A 326 6.71 -18.64 2.53
N ILE A 327 6.27 -18.92 3.76
CA ILE A 327 5.40 -18.03 4.54
C ILE A 327 6.22 -17.49 5.70
N GLU A 328 6.33 -16.18 5.78
CA GLU A 328 6.85 -15.47 6.94
C GLU A 328 5.68 -15.06 7.81
N TRP A 329 5.64 -15.64 9.00
CA TRP A 329 4.61 -15.38 9.98
C TRP A 329 4.92 -14.14 10.82
N LYS A 330 3.89 -13.56 11.43
CA LYS A 330 4.05 -12.53 12.45
C LYS A 330 4.51 -13.10 13.78
#